data_AF-A0A423PKH5-F1
#
_entry.id   AF-A0A423PKH5-F1
#
_cell.length_a   1.000
_cell.length_b   1.000
_cell.length_c   1.000
_cell.angle_alpha   90.00
_cell.angle_beta   90.00
_cell.angle_gamma   90.00
#
_symmetry.space_group_name_H-M   'P 1'
#
loop_
_entity.id
_entity.type
_entity.pdbx_description
1 polymer ?
#
loop_
_entity_poly.entity_id
_entity_poly.type
_entity_poly.pdbx_seq_one_letter_code
_entity_poly.pdbx_strand_id
1 'polypeptide(L)'
;MFSGFNALHFHVDYVAHGFVRRGLVGTLLSPLPDPARGIAALAFGVAVAAGLIAVMTRMLRTARARLAPADARGLTALVVASPATFLAFGYDFARYDQLNLLLAVAAVWLVRRQRVWAAAAVCVFALLVHEAFLFYGVPIVLAAVGTAAHASAAALAAQFRRALTRGAPVLVACVPTVAVIMAFGRYEPGHDALAASLAEHLTPANRNALFVWLRDSDAAAGYVAGRLGQGLFSPLEVGLLMATVGSIAAAFVAVYRANARRLDLWALVPLGVLPLFAVGVDYARWLGLAWVLALAVVVLQVRDGRFTRLPRALSGRWP
;
A
#
# COMPACT_ATOMS: atom_id res chain seq x y z
N MET A 1 -12.10 16.82 6.47
CA MET A 1 -12.49 16.53 7.87
C MET A 1 -11.54 15.44 8.36
N PHE A 2 -10.67 15.73 9.32
CA PHE A 2 -9.73 14.73 9.85
C PHE A 2 -10.53 13.79 10.77
N SER A 3 -10.66 12.51 10.40
CA SER A 3 -11.52 11.60 11.15
C SER A 3 -10.93 11.30 12.52
N GLY A 4 -11.78 11.23 13.56
CA GLY A 4 -11.33 10.86 14.90
C GLY A 4 -10.70 9.46 14.95
N PHE A 5 -11.04 8.58 14.01
CA PHE A 5 -10.37 7.28 13.83
C PHE A 5 -8.91 7.46 13.39
N ASN A 6 -8.65 8.27 12.36
CA ASN A 6 -7.29 8.49 11.86
C ASN A 6 -6.44 9.26 12.88
N ALA A 7 -7.05 10.18 13.62
CA ALA A 7 -6.38 10.94 14.68
C ALA A 7 -5.80 10.04 15.77
N LEU A 8 -6.55 9.01 16.22
CA LEU A 8 -6.10 8.09 17.27
C LEU A 8 -4.76 7.43 16.97
N HIS A 9 -4.45 7.16 15.69
CA HIS A 9 -3.18 6.54 15.33
C HIS A 9 -1.97 7.38 15.76
N PHE A 10 -2.11 8.70 15.79
CA PHE A 10 -1.02 9.60 16.19
C PHE A 10 -0.81 9.70 17.70
N HIS A 11 -1.72 9.16 18.52
CA HIS A 11 -1.60 9.13 19.98
C HIS A 11 -1.12 7.79 20.53
N VAL A 12 -0.97 6.77 19.67
CA VAL A 12 -0.41 5.47 20.05
C VAL A 12 1.07 5.43 19.67
N ASP A 13 1.93 5.24 20.67
CA ASP A 13 3.38 5.34 20.54
C ASP A 13 4.15 4.31 21.39
N TYR A 14 5.43 4.11 21.10
CA TYR A 14 6.25 3.11 21.76
C TYR A 14 6.71 3.46 23.18
N VAL A 15 6.66 4.74 23.54
CA VAL A 15 7.09 5.22 24.85
C VAL A 15 6.00 4.95 25.89
N ALA A 16 4.78 5.37 25.59
CA ALA A 16 3.65 5.23 26.50
C ALA A 16 2.97 3.85 26.40
N HIS A 17 3.02 3.20 25.24
CA HIS A 17 2.26 1.97 24.99
C HIS A 17 3.11 0.72 24.81
N GLY A 18 4.44 0.83 24.92
CA GLY A 18 5.36 -0.25 24.59
C GLY A 18 5.38 -0.57 23.10
N PHE A 19 6.01 -1.68 22.71
CA PHE A 19 6.11 -2.02 21.28
C PHE A 19 4.76 -2.48 20.73
N VAL A 20 4.02 -1.60 20.08
CA VAL A 20 2.70 -1.87 19.48
C VAL A 20 2.75 -1.76 17.96
N ARG A 21 1.88 -2.44 17.20
CA ARG A 21 1.87 -2.21 15.74
C ARG A 21 1.47 -0.77 15.41
N ARG A 22 2.05 -0.21 14.36
CA ARG A 22 1.76 1.16 13.86
C ARG A 22 2.09 2.29 14.84
N GLY A 23 2.84 2.02 15.91
CA GLY A 23 3.18 3.07 16.89
C GLY A 23 4.33 3.98 16.48
N LEU A 24 5.02 3.71 15.36
CA LEU A 24 6.19 4.50 14.96
C LEU A 24 5.86 5.97 14.72
N VAL A 25 4.79 6.27 13.97
CA VAL A 25 4.44 7.66 13.65
C VAL A 25 4.02 8.41 14.91
N GLY A 26 3.23 7.80 15.80
CA GLY A 26 2.92 8.38 17.11
C GLY A 26 4.18 8.62 17.95
N THR A 27 5.15 7.71 17.91
CA THR A 27 6.45 7.86 18.60
C THR A 27 7.25 9.06 18.09
N LEU A 28 7.22 9.34 16.78
CA LEU A 28 7.89 10.51 16.22
C LEU A 28 7.22 11.82 16.65
N LEU A 29 5.93 11.80 16.98
CA LEU A 29 5.17 12.97 17.43
C LEU A 29 4.98 13.03 18.95
N SER A 30 5.39 12.02 19.70
CA SER A 30 5.21 11.96 21.16
C SER A 30 5.94 13.07 21.93
N PRO A 31 7.06 13.65 21.45
CA PRO A 31 7.67 14.80 22.11
C PRO A 31 6.81 16.08 22.05
N LEU A 32 5.79 16.14 21.19
CA LEU A 32 4.90 17.29 21.07
C LEU A 32 3.77 17.20 22.11
N PRO A 33 3.39 18.35 22.72
CA PRO A 33 2.21 18.41 23.57
C PRO A 33 0.93 18.17 22.74
N ASP A 34 -0.12 17.66 23.38
CA ASP A 34 -1.34 17.18 22.69
C ASP A 34 -1.99 18.18 21.71
N PRO A 35 -2.19 19.47 22.03
CA PRO A 35 -2.76 20.41 21.04
C PRO A 35 -1.84 20.60 19.82
N ALA A 36 -0.52 20.56 20.02
CA ALA A 36 0.44 20.64 18.93
C ALA A 36 0.48 19.33 18.10
N ARG A 37 0.22 18.19 18.73
CA ARG A 37 0.18 16.88 18.07
C ARG A 37 -0.93 16.78 17.03
N GLY A 38 -2.13 17.31 17.34
CA GLY A 38 -3.23 17.36 16.39
C GLY A 38 -2.90 18.21 15.15
N ILE A 39 -2.29 19.38 15.35
CA ILE A 39 -1.81 20.24 14.25
C ILE A 39 -0.71 19.56 13.45
N ALA A 40 0.24 18.91 14.11
CA ALA A 40 1.32 18.18 13.46
C ALA A 40 0.79 17.00 12.62
N ALA A 41 -0.19 16.26 13.13
CA ALA A 41 -0.85 15.18 12.39
C ALA A 41 -1.57 15.69 11.12
N LEU A 42 -2.26 16.83 11.23
CA LEU A 42 -2.88 17.49 10.07
C LEU A 42 -1.83 17.92 9.05
N ALA A 43 -0.79 18.62 9.49
CA ALA A 43 0.30 19.09 8.63
C ALA A 43 1.03 17.91 7.95
N PHE A 44 1.27 16.83 8.70
CA PHE A 44 1.80 15.58 8.18
C PHE A 44 0.90 14.99 7.09
N GLY A 45 -0.42 14.93 7.34
CA GLY A 45 -1.40 14.48 6.35
C GLY A 45 -1.37 15.29 5.06
N VAL A 46 -1.33 16.62 5.17
CA VAL A 46 -1.22 17.54 4.02
C VAL A 46 0.08 17.29 3.26
N ALA A 47 1.21 17.14 3.97
CA ALA A 47 2.50 16.89 3.35
C ALA A 47 2.54 15.55 2.60
N VAL A 48 1.97 14.49 3.18
CA VAL A 48 1.84 13.17 2.55
C VAL A 48 0.95 13.27 1.30
N ALA A 49 -0.20 13.94 1.38
CA ALA A 49 -1.08 14.13 0.23
C ALA A 49 -0.39 14.92 -0.89
N ALA A 50 0.29 16.02 -0.57
CA ALA A 50 1.05 16.81 -1.53
C ALA A 50 2.18 15.99 -2.19
N GLY A 51 2.89 15.17 -1.40
CA GLY A 51 3.90 14.24 -1.91
C GLY A 51 3.32 13.24 -2.91
N LEU A 52 2.17 12.64 -2.60
CA LEU A 52 1.50 11.68 -3.50
C LEU A 52 1.06 12.36 -4.79
N ILE A 53 0.46 13.56 -4.70
CA ILE A 53 0.09 14.37 -5.87
C ILE A 53 1.31 14.67 -6.75
N ALA A 54 2.43 15.04 -6.15
CA ALA A 54 3.67 15.32 -6.87
C ALA A 54 4.21 14.07 -7.59
N VAL A 55 4.22 12.91 -6.91
CA VAL A 55 4.63 11.62 -7.48
C VAL A 55 3.72 11.24 -8.66
N MET A 56 2.40 11.27 -8.46
CA MET A 56 1.42 10.95 -9.49
C MET A 56 1.54 11.90 -10.70
N THR A 57 1.72 13.19 -10.47
CA THR A 57 1.92 14.19 -11.53
C THR A 57 3.18 13.88 -12.34
N ARG A 58 4.30 13.58 -11.66
CA ARG A 58 5.55 13.19 -12.33
C ARG A 58 5.38 11.91 -13.16
N MET A 59 4.69 10.92 -12.59
CA MET A 59 4.37 9.65 -13.24
C MET A 59 3.55 9.85 -14.52
N LEU A 60 2.49 10.66 -14.45
CA LEU A 60 1.64 10.98 -15.60
C LEU A 60 2.38 11.80 -16.67
N ARG A 61 3.18 12.79 -16.28
CA ARG A 61 4.02 13.56 -17.23
C ARG A 61 4.99 12.65 -17.99
N THR A 62 5.60 11.72 -17.26
CA THR A 62 6.51 10.72 -17.84
C THR A 62 5.78 9.81 -18.83
N ALA A 63 4.59 9.34 -18.47
CA ALA A 63 3.80 8.49 -19.36
C ALA A 63 3.33 9.24 -20.61
N ARG A 64 2.89 10.50 -20.48
CA ARG A 64 2.50 11.38 -21.60
C ARG A 64 3.63 11.60 -22.60
N ALA A 65 4.87 11.68 -22.14
CA ALA A 65 6.04 11.85 -23.01
C ALA A 65 6.39 10.58 -23.82
N ARG A 66 5.81 9.43 -23.49
CA ARG A 66 6.20 8.11 -24.04
C ARG A 66 5.08 7.31 -24.68
N LEU A 67 3.83 7.70 -24.44
CA LEU A 67 2.65 7.07 -25.01
C LEU A 67 2.05 7.95 -26.10
N ALA A 68 1.33 7.31 -27.03
CA ALA A 68 0.48 8.05 -27.96
C ALA A 68 -0.53 8.93 -27.21
N PRO A 69 -0.92 10.11 -27.74
CA PRO A 69 -1.81 11.05 -27.03
C PRO A 69 -3.13 10.45 -26.54
N ALA A 70 -3.74 9.53 -27.29
CA ALA A 70 -4.98 8.87 -26.90
C ALA A 70 -4.79 7.90 -25.73
N ASP A 71 -3.67 7.18 -25.71
CA ASP A 71 -3.32 6.22 -24.66
C ASP A 71 -2.93 6.97 -23.38
N ALA A 72 -2.19 8.08 -23.51
CA ALA A 72 -1.84 8.94 -22.39
C ALA A 72 -3.08 9.61 -21.75
N ARG A 73 -4.06 10.02 -22.57
CA ARG A 73 -5.37 10.51 -22.11
C ARG A 73 -6.15 9.42 -21.37
N GLY A 74 -6.21 8.21 -21.94
CA GLY A 74 -6.84 7.05 -21.31
C GLY A 74 -6.22 6.73 -19.94
N LEU A 75 -4.88 6.66 -19.86
CA LEU A 75 -4.18 6.44 -18.59
C LEU A 75 -4.46 7.54 -17.56
N THR A 76 -4.46 8.80 -18.00
CA THR A 76 -4.79 9.95 -17.11
C THR A 76 -6.21 9.79 -16.58
N ALA A 77 -7.17 9.48 -17.45
CA ALA A 77 -8.56 9.27 -17.06
C ALA A 77 -8.70 8.12 -16.05
N LEU A 78 -8.03 6.98 -16.28
CA LEU A 78 -8.03 5.84 -15.34
C LEU A 78 -7.42 6.18 -13.98
N VAL A 79 -6.40 7.04 -13.94
CA VAL A 79 -5.77 7.49 -12.69
C VAL A 79 -6.68 8.47 -11.93
N VAL A 80 -7.31 9.41 -12.62
CA VAL A 80 -8.16 10.45 -12.01
C VAL A 80 -9.52 9.90 -11.60
N ALA A 81 -10.15 9.10 -12.46
CA ALA A 81 -11.43 8.47 -12.19
C ALA A 81 -11.33 7.25 -11.26
N SER A 82 -10.11 6.85 -10.88
CA SER A 82 -9.93 5.75 -9.95
C SER A 82 -10.56 6.12 -8.61
N PRO A 83 -11.52 5.34 -8.09
CA PRO A 83 -12.03 5.53 -6.74
C PRO A 83 -10.93 5.37 -5.68
N ALA A 84 -9.82 4.70 -6.04
CA ALA A 84 -8.69 4.41 -5.20
C ALA A 84 -7.67 5.55 -5.03
N THR A 85 -7.78 6.61 -5.83
CA THR A 85 -6.84 7.74 -5.78
C THR A 85 -7.45 8.88 -4.98
N PHE A 86 -8.02 9.89 -5.64
CA PHE A 86 -8.40 11.14 -4.99
C PHE A 86 -9.57 10.99 -4.03
N LEU A 87 -10.57 10.16 -4.36
CA LEU A 87 -11.74 9.94 -3.52
C LEU A 87 -11.38 9.18 -2.24
N ALA A 88 -10.71 8.03 -2.37
CA ALA A 88 -10.23 7.28 -1.22
C ALA A 88 -9.22 8.08 -0.38
N PHE A 89 -8.28 8.81 -0.99
CA PHE A 89 -7.31 9.59 -0.23
C PHE A 89 -7.94 10.77 0.54
N GLY A 90 -9.01 11.37 0.01
CA GLY A 90 -9.78 12.38 0.73
C GLY A 90 -10.52 11.79 1.93
N TYR A 91 -11.12 10.61 1.76
CA TYR A 91 -11.82 9.90 2.84
C TYR A 91 -10.85 9.40 3.92
N ASP A 92 -9.76 8.73 3.52
CA ASP A 92 -8.71 8.21 4.39
C ASP A 92 -7.59 9.23 4.65
N PHE A 93 -7.92 10.52 4.71
CA PHE A 93 -6.92 11.57 4.86
C PHE A 93 -6.01 11.32 6.07
N ALA A 94 -4.69 11.44 5.85
CA ALA A 94 -3.62 11.22 6.82
C ALA A 94 -3.50 9.77 7.37
N ARG A 95 -4.13 8.79 6.72
CA ARG A 95 -3.95 7.38 7.05
C ARG A 95 -2.58 6.87 6.61
N TYR A 96 -2.03 5.92 7.37
CA TYR A 96 -0.66 5.43 7.18
C TYR A 96 -0.39 4.72 5.86
N ASP A 97 -1.42 4.19 5.20
CA ASP A 97 -1.29 3.61 3.85
C ASP A 97 -0.74 4.62 2.84
N GLN A 98 -1.12 5.90 2.96
CA GLN A 98 -0.66 6.97 2.07
C GLN A 98 0.84 7.25 2.25
N LEU A 99 1.32 7.31 3.50
CA LEU A 99 2.75 7.43 3.80
C LEU A 99 3.49 6.21 3.25
N ASN A 100 2.96 5.02 3.46
CA ASN A 100 3.57 3.78 2.98
C ASN A 100 3.68 3.71 1.45
N LEU A 101 2.72 4.26 0.70
CA LEU A 101 2.86 4.39 -0.75
C LEU A 101 4.04 5.30 -1.14
N LEU A 102 4.26 6.40 -0.42
CA LEU A 102 5.45 7.25 -0.64
C LEU A 102 6.75 6.52 -0.29
N LEU A 103 6.76 5.75 0.80
CA LEU A 103 7.91 4.95 1.20
C LEU A 103 8.20 3.83 0.19
N ALA A 104 7.17 3.21 -0.40
CA ALA A 104 7.34 2.25 -1.50
C ALA A 104 8.01 2.90 -2.73
N VAL A 105 7.57 4.12 -3.09
CA VAL A 105 8.17 4.89 -4.20
C VAL A 105 9.63 5.22 -3.89
N ALA A 106 9.94 5.66 -2.67
CA ALA A 106 11.30 5.94 -2.22
C ALA A 106 12.19 4.68 -2.26
N ALA A 107 11.70 3.53 -1.76
CA ALA A 107 12.42 2.26 -1.79
C ALA A 107 12.69 1.80 -3.24
N VAL A 108 11.71 1.86 -4.14
CA VAL A 108 11.88 1.54 -5.57
C VAL A 108 12.90 2.49 -6.22
N TRP A 109 12.87 3.78 -5.88
CA TRP A 109 13.85 4.75 -6.37
C TRP A 109 15.27 4.42 -5.89
N LEU A 110 15.46 4.06 -4.62
CA LEU A 110 16.74 3.63 -4.05
C LEU A 110 17.27 2.34 -4.71
N VAL A 111 16.41 1.34 -4.91
CA VAL A 111 16.76 0.12 -5.66
C VAL A 111 17.27 0.46 -7.06
N ARG A 112 16.59 1.38 -7.76
CA ARG A 112 16.99 1.82 -9.11
C ARG A 112 18.33 2.57 -9.12
N ARG A 113 18.74 3.13 -7.99
CA ARG A 113 20.07 3.72 -7.75
C ARG A 113 21.09 2.71 -7.23
N GLN A 114 20.78 1.40 -7.26
CA GLN A 114 21.62 0.32 -6.73
C GLN A 114 21.87 0.43 -5.20
N ARG A 115 21.02 1.14 -4.46
CA ARG A 115 21.12 1.33 -3.01
C ARG A 115 20.15 0.42 -2.26
N VAL A 116 20.32 -0.90 -2.42
CA VAL A 116 19.36 -1.88 -1.89
C VAL A 116 19.30 -1.90 -0.35
N TRP A 117 20.42 -1.69 0.34
CA TRP A 117 20.44 -1.57 1.81
C TRP A 117 19.64 -0.38 2.33
N ALA A 118 19.76 0.77 1.66
CA ALA A 118 18.94 1.94 2.00
C ALA A 118 17.45 1.66 1.73
N ALA A 119 17.12 0.96 0.63
CA ALA A 119 15.76 0.55 0.36
C ALA A 119 15.22 -0.43 1.43
N ALA A 120 16.06 -1.34 1.94
CA ALA A 120 15.71 -2.25 3.03
C ALA A 120 15.38 -1.48 4.31
N ALA A 121 16.19 -0.48 4.68
CA ALA A 121 15.91 0.39 5.83
C ALA A 121 14.57 1.13 5.68
N VAL A 122 14.28 1.65 4.48
CA VAL A 122 12.98 2.28 4.17
C VAL A 122 11.82 1.27 4.30
N CYS A 123 12.01 0.01 3.88
CA CYS A 123 11.00 -1.03 4.03
C CYS A 123 10.73 -1.39 5.50
N VAL A 124 11.77 -1.46 6.35
CA VAL A 124 11.63 -1.66 7.80
C VAL A 124 10.82 -0.51 8.40
N PHE A 125 11.18 0.73 8.06
CA PHE A 125 10.45 1.91 8.51
C PHE A 125 8.97 1.85 8.08
N ALA A 126 8.69 1.49 6.83
CA ALA A 126 7.32 1.36 6.32
C ALA A 126 6.51 0.24 7.00
N LEU A 127 7.14 -0.88 7.35
CA LEU A 127 6.50 -1.96 8.11
C LEU A 127 6.13 -1.52 9.53
N LEU A 128 6.97 -0.71 10.17
CA LEU A 128 6.70 -0.15 11.50
C LEU A 128 5.62 0.94 11.47
N VAL A 129 5.47 1.65 10.34
CA VAL A 129 4.34 2.56 10.08
C VAL A 129 3.05 1.78 9.91
N HIS A 130 3.03 0.79 9.00
CA HIS A 130 1.90 -0.11 8.83
C HIS A 130 2.35 -1.43 8.19
N GLU A 131 2.14 -2.52 8.94
CA GLU A 131 2.52 -3.89 8.63
C GLU A 131 1.96 -4.42 7.31
N ALA A 132 0.84 -3.85 6.83
CA ALA A 132 0.27 -4.19 5.52
C ALA A 132 1.23 -3.89 4.36
N PHE A 133 2.26 -3.05 4.57
CA PHE A 133 3.34 -2.82 3.60
C PHE A 133 4.00 -4.11 3.12
N LEU A 134 4.00 -5.17 3.93
CA LEU A 134 4.48 -6.49 3.53
C LEU A 134 3.82 -6.99 2.24
N PHE A 135 2.55 -6.67 2.03
CA PHE A 135 1.73 -7.22 0.94
C PHE A 135 1.76 -6.38 -0.33
N TYR A 136 2.04 -5.08 -0.24
CA TYR A 136 2.08 -4.20 -1.42
C TYR A 136 3.45 -3.55 -1.67
N GLY A 137 4.14 -3.15 -0.60
CA GLY A 137 5.42 -2.46 -0.65
C GLY A 137 6.60 -3.40 -0.89
N VAL A 138 6.70 -4.49 -0.15
CA VAL A 138 7.80 -5.47 -0.34
C VAL A 138 7.77 -6.10 -1.73
N PRO A 139 6.61 -6.56 -2.28
CA PRO A 139 6.56 -7.14 -3.62
C PRO A 139 6.99 -6.16 -4.73
N ILE A 140 6.60 -4.89 -4.67
CA ILE A 140 7.00 -3.91 -5.68
C ILE A 140 8.51 -3.62 -5.64
N VAL A 141 9.11 -3.60 -4.44
CA VAL A 141 10.55 -3.43 -4.25
C VAL A 141 11.31 -4.65 -4.77
N LEU A 142 10.87 -5.87 -4.45
CA LEU A 142 11.48 -7.10 -4.96
C LEU A 142 11.34 -7.23 -6.48
N ALA A 143 10.20 -6.84 -7.05
CA ALA A 143 10.03 -6.77 -8.50
C ALA A 143 11.00 -5.78 -9.14
N ALA A 144 11.21 -4.61 -8.51
CA ALA A 144 12.19 -3.62 -8.97
C ALA A 144 13.63 -4.17 -8.94
N VAL A 145 13.99 -4.97 -7.93
CA VAL A 145 15.31 -5.62 -7.83
C VAL A 145 15.46 -6.72 -8.88
N GLY A 146 14.48 -7.63 -8.98
CA GLY A 146 14.54 -8.80 -9.87
C GLY A 146 14.50 -8.47 -11.36
N THR A 147 14.01 -7.27 -11.70
CA THR A 147 13.96 -6.74 -13.07
C THR A 147 14.97 -5.65 -13.35
N ALA A 148 15.86 -5.35 -12.39
CA ALA A 148 16.96 -4.42 -12.59
C ALA A 148 17.92 -4.94 -13.69
N ALA A 149 18.25 -4.05 -14.63
CA ALA A 149 18.98 -4.27 -15.87
C ALA A 149 18.17 -4.93 -17.01
N HIS A 150 18.31 -4.35 -18.21
CA HIS A 150 17.67 -4.54 -19.53
C HIS A 150 17.38 -5.97 -20.04
N ALA A 151 17.54 -7.01 -19.23
CA ALA A 151 17.21 -8.39 -19.55
C ALA A 151 15.68 -8.62 -19.51
N SER A 152 14.94 -7.90 -20.36
CA SER A 152 13.48 -8.03 -20.48
C SER A 152 13.04 -9.34 -21.15
N ALA A 153 14.01 -10.15 -21.60
CA ALA A 153 13.83 -11.50 -22.12
C ALA A 153 14.19 -12.60 -21.09
N ALA A 154 14.72 -12.24 -19.90
CA ALA A 154 15.05 -13.25 -18.90
C ALA A 154 13.79 -13.98 -18.45
N ALA A 155 13.86 -15.32 -18.45
CA ALA A 155 12.80 -16.18 -17.93
C ALA A 155 12.40 -15.75 -16.50
N LEU A 156 11.13 -15.92 -16.15
CA LEU A 156 10.57 -15.54 -14.85
C LEU A 156 11.42 -16.11 -13.68
N ALA A 157 11.89 -17.36 -13.81
CA ALA A 157 12.76 -18.00 -12.82
C ALA A 157 14.07 -17.25 -12.58
N ALA A 158 14.69 -16.68 -13.63
CA ALA A 158 15.90 -15.88 -13.49
C ALA A 158 15.63 -14.53 -12.81
N GLN A 159 14.46 -13.94 -13.04
CA GLN A 159 14.04 -12.73 -12.33
C GLN A 159 13.80 -13.01 -10.85
N PHE A 160 13.10 -14.10 -10.52
CA PHE A 160 12.92 -14.55 -9.14
C PHE A 160 14.27 -14.79 -8.44
N ARG A 161 15.17 -15.52 -9.07
CA ARG A 161 16.50 -15.77 -8.51
C ARG A 161 17.25 -14.47 -8.23
N ARG A 162 17.17 -13.48 -9.14
CA ARG A 162 17.76 -12.15 -8.91
C ARG A 162 17.06 -11.38 -7.80
N ALA A 163 15.73 -11.45 -7.71
CA ALA A 163 14.98 -10.82 -6.63
C ALA A 163 15.39 -11.40 -5.27
N LEU A 164 15.58 -12.72 -5.18
CA LEU A 164 16.03 -13.38 -3.95
C LEU A 164 17.48 -13.04 -3.61
N THR A 165 18.40 -13.12 -4.56
CA THR A 165 19.84 -12.90 -4.27
C THR A 165 20.18 -11.43 -4.05
N ARG A 166 19.74 -10.55 -4.96
CA ARG A 166 20.01 -9.11 -4.84
C ARG A 166 19.06 -8.40 -3.91
N GLY A 167 17.86 -8.95 -3.69
CA GLY A 167 16.90 -8.45 -2.72
C GLY A 167 17.07 -9.06 -1.33
N ALA A 168 18.09 -9.89 -1.12
CA ALA A 168 18.42 -10.48 0.17
C ALA A 168 18.45 -9.42 1.30
N PRO A 169 19.03 -8.21 1.14
CA PRO A 169 18.97 -7.20 2.20
C PRO A 169 17.54 -6.81 2.60
N VAL A 170 16.62 -6.70 1.64
CA VAL A 170 15.21 -6.39 1.90
C VAL A 170 14.55 -7.56 2.64
N LEU A 171 14.79 -8.80 2.21
CA LEU A 171 14.21 -9.98 2.86
C LEU A 171 14.75 -10.17 4.28
N VAL A 172 16.07 -10.07 4.46
CA VAL A 172 16.76 -10.20 5.75
C VAL A 172 16.34 -9.12 6.73
N ALA A 173 16.02 -7.91 6.28
CA ALA A 173 15.52 -6.85 7.15
C ALA A 173 14.00 -6.98 7.44
N CYS A 174 13.19 -7.23 6.41
CA CYS A 174 11.74 -7.27 6.54
C CYS A 174 11.23 -8.50 7.27
N VAL A 175 11.78 -9.70 7.03
CA VAL A 175 11.27 -10.94 7.65
C VAL A 175 11.38 -10.92 9.17
N PRO A 176 12.53 -10.60 9.78
CA PRO A 176 12.63 -10.45 11.23
C PRO A 176 11.77 -9.31 11.77
N THR A 177 11.68 -8.19 11.04
CA THR A 177 10.82 -7.06 11.44
C THR A 177 9.36 -7.50 11.52
N VAL A 178 8.86 -8.22 10.52
CA VAL A 178 7.50 -8.79 10.54
C VAL A 178 7.36 -9.77 11.69
N ALA A 179 8.32 -10.67 11.91
CA ALA A 179 8.26 -11.62 13.01
C ALA A 179 8.17 -10.90 14.38
N VAL A 180 8.94 -9.83 14.58
CA VAL A 180 8.91 -9.00 15.78
C VAL A 180 7.56 -8.28 15.92
N ILE A 181 7.02 -7.68 14.84
CA ILE A 181 5.69 -7.08 14.84
C ILE A 181 4.60 -8.10 15.19
N MET A 182 4.68 -9.32 14.65
CA MET A 182 3.67 -10.35 14.90
C MET A 182 3.76 -10.92 16.32
N ALA A 183 4.97 -11.08 16.86
CA ALA A 183 5.19 -11.63 18.20
C ALA A 183 4.93 -10.61 19.31
N PHE A 184 5.33 -9.35 19.11
CA PHE A 184 5.34 -8.35 20.17
C PHE A 184 4.46 -7.14 19.88
N GLY A 185 4.01 -6.91 18.64
CA GLY A 185 3.31 -5.69 18.22
C GLY A 185 1.86 -5.57 18.69
N ARG A 186 1.60 -5.79 19.98
CA ARG A 186 0.28 -5.69 20.62
C ARG A 186 0.39 -4.92 21.94
N TYR A 187 -0.69 -4.26 22.33
CA TYR A 187 -0.77 -3.60 23.62
C TYR A 187 -1.09 -4.61 24.72
N GLU A 188 -0.07 -4.99 25.50
CA GLU A 188 -0.14 -6.07 26.50
C GLU A 188 -1.09 -5.80 27.67
N PRO A 189 -1.21 -4.57 28.22
CA PRO A 189 -2.10 -4.30 29.36
C PRO A 189 -3.59 -4.50 29.08
N GLY A 190 -3.98 -4.69 27.81
CA GLY A 190 -5.34 -5.06 27.43
C GLY A 190 -6.24 -3.88 27.06
N HIS A 191 -7.49 -4.22 26.72
CA HIS A 191 -8.44 -3.29 26.11
C HIS A 191 -8.77 -2.10 27.01
N ASP A 192 -9.09 -2.34 28.28
CA ASP A 192 -9.61 -1.29 29.17
C ASP A 192 -8.52 -0.30 29.57
N ALA A 193 -7.28 -0.78 29.75
CA ALA A 193 -6.13 0.08 29.97
C ALA A 193 -5.85 0.99 28.76
N LEU A 194 -5.95 0.44 27.53
CA LEU A 194 -5.79 1.24 26.31
C LEU A 194 -6.93 2.25 26.13
N ALA A 195 -8.15 1.84 26.46
CA ALA A 195 -9.30 2.72 26.41
C ALA A 195 -9.17 3.88 27.43
N ALA A 196 -8.65 3.59 28.62
CA ALA A 196 -8.37 4.61 29.63
C ALA A 196 -7.25 5.57 29.19
N SER A 197 -6.15 5.05 28.59
CA SER A 197 -5.04 5.90 28.13
C SER A 197 -5.43 6.83 26.98
N LEU A 198 -6.44 6.45 26.19
CA LEU A 198 -6.95 7.23 25.06
C LEU A 198 -8.31 7.90 25.35
N ALA A 199 -8.74 7.97 26.61
CA ALA A 199 -10.10 8.39 26.97
C ALA A 199 -10.50 9.76 26.39
N GLU A 200 -9.58 10.72 26.40
CA GLU A 200 -9.81 12.09 25.88
C GLU A 200 -9.97 12.14 24.34
N HIS A 201 -9.53 11.09 23.64
CA HIS A 201 -9.52 11.01 22.17
C HIS A 201 -10.53 9.97 21.65
N LEU A 202 -11.12 9.17 22.54
CA LEU A 202 -12.08 8.12 22.22
C LEU A 202 -13.50 8.67 22.17
N THR A 203 -14.19 8.29 21.11
CA THR A 203 -15.60 8.54 20.86
C THR A 203 -16.30 7.20 20.63
N PRO A 204 -17.63 7.12 20.78
CA PRO A 204 -18.37 5.91 20.43
C PRO A 204 -18.10 5.45 18.99
N ALA A 205 -17.88 6.39 18.07
CA ALA A 205 -17.66 6.12 16.65
C ALA A 205 -16.28 5.49 16.34
N ASN A 206 -15.24 5.79 17.12
CA ASN A 206 -13.89 5.29 16.89
C ASN A 206 -13.41 4.23 17.89
N ARG A 207 -14.23 3.83 18.88
CA ARG A 207 -13.86 2.80 19.87
C ARG A 207 -13.46 1.46 19.25
N ASN A 208 -14.05 1.09 18.13
CA ASN A 208 -13.67 -0.12 17.38
C ASN A 208 -12.24 -0.06 16.81
N ALA A 209 -11.60 1.11 16.76
CA ALA A 209 -10.20 1.25 16.35
C ALA A 209 -9.24 0.53 17.30
N LEU A 210 -9.59 0.40 18.58
CA LEU A 210 -8.74 -0.20 19.61
C LEU A 210 -8.32 -1.62 19.25
N PHE A 211 -9.19 -2.38 18.57
CA PHE A 211 -8.90 -3.74 18.11
C PHE A 211 -7.69 -3.84 17.18
N VAL A 212 -7.29 -2.75 16.53
CA VAL A 212 -6.07 -2.71 15.70
C VAL A 212 -4.84 -3.04 16.53
N TRP A 213 -4.74 -2.51 17.76
CA TRP A 213 -3.54 -2.66 18.61
C TRP A 213 -3.63 -3.82 19.60
N LEU A 214 -4.83 -4.36 19.82
CA LEU A 214 -5.08 -5.40 20.82
C LEU A 214 -5.09 -6.82 20.25
N ARG A 215 -5.38 -6.98 18.96
CA ARG A 215 -5.68 -8.29 18.36
C ARG A 215 -4.42 -9.07 18.01
N ASP A 216 -4.28 -10.29 18.52
CA ASP A 216 -3.27 -11.23 18.06
C ASP A 216 -3.41 -11.56 16.57
N SER A 217 -2.31 -11.83 15.90
CA SER A 217 -2.31 -12.13 14.46
C SER A 217 -3.13 -13.37 14.13
N ASP A 218 -3.15 -14.36 15.03
CA ASP A 218 -3.92 -15.60 14.86
C ASP A 218 -5.43 -15.36 14.96
N ALA A 219 -5.85 -14.34 15.71
CA ALA A 219 -7.25 -13.92 15.81
C ALA A 219 -7.74 -13.13 14.57
N ALA A 220 -6.84 -12.77 13.64
CA ALA A 220 -7.19 -11.95 12.49
C ALA A 220 -8.11 -12.65 11.49
N ALA A 221 -7.79 -13.89 11.14
CA ALA A 221 -8.61 -14.69 10.22
C ALA A 221 -9.96 -15.04 10.86
N GLY A 222 -9.96 -15.44 12.14
CA GLY A 222 -11.18 -15.69 12.90
C GLY A 222 -12.10 -14.47 12.98
N TYR A 223 -11.52 -13.27 13.14
CA TYR A 223 -12.29 -12.02 13.10
C TYR A 223 -12.93 -11.77 11.73
N VAL A 224 -12.20 -11.96 10.63
CA VAL A 224 -12.76 -11.80 9.27
C VAL A 224 -13.88 -12.81 9.03
N ALA A 225 -13.64 -14.08 9.35
CA ALA A 225 -14.62 -15.14 9.21
C ALA A 225 -15.87 -14.86 10.06
N GLY A 226 -15.70 -14.43 11.32
CA GLY A 226 -16.79 -14.06 12.20
C GLY A 226 -17.60 -12.88 11.67
N ARG A 227 -16.94 -11.83 11.15
CA ARG A 227 -17.63 -10.69 10.53
C ARG A 227 -18.39 -11.07 9.26
N LEU A 228 -17.81 -11.93 8.42
CA LEU A 228 -18.50 -12.46 7.24
C LEU A 228 -19.70 -13.33 7.64
N GLY A 229 -19.56 -14.18 8.66
CA GLY A 229 -20.65 -14.99 9.21
C GLY A 229 -21.78 -14.15 9.83
N GLN A 230 -21.46 -12.96 10.33
CA GLN A 230 -22.44 -11.96 10.80
C GLN A 230 -23.12 -11.18 9.67
N GLY A 231 -22.82 -11.49 8.40
CA GLY A 231 -23.43 -10.82 7.26
C GLY A 231 -22.87 -9.42 6.99
N LEU A 232 -21.62 -9.13 7.40
CA LEU A 232 -20.98 -7.84 7.07
C LEU A 232 -21.00 -7.55 5.57
N PHE A 233 -20.92 -8.59 4.74
CA PHE A 233 -21.08 -8.52 3.30
C PHE A 233 -22.04 -9.63 2.85
N SER A 234 -22.96 -9.26 1.97
CA SER A 234 -23.77 -10.22 1.22
C SER A 234 -22.92 -11.04 0.25
N PRO A 235 -23.36 -12.25 -0.14
CA PRO A 235 -22.70 -13.02 -1.19
C PRO A 235 -22.54 -12.25 -2.51
N LEU A 236 -23.50 -11.38 -2.83
CA LEU A 236 -23.44 -10.51 -4.00
C LEU A 236 -22.28 -9.52 -3.91
N GLU A 237 -22.11 -8.83 -2.78
CA GLU A 237 -21.01 -7.87 -2.58
C GLU A 237 -19.65 -8.56 -2.65
N VAL A 238 -19.51 -9.74 -2.05
CA VAL A 238 -18.29 -10.56 -2.16
C VAL A 238 -18.04 -10.96 -3.62
N GLY A 239 -19.08 -11.37 -4.34
CA GLY A 239 -19.00 -11.69 -5.77
C GLY A 239 -18.55 -10.50 -6.62
N LEU A 240 -19.14 -9.32 -6.40
CA LEU A 240 -18.78 -8.08 -7.08
C LEU A 240 -17.33 -7.65 -6.77
N LEU A 241 -16.90 -7.81 -5.52
CA LEU A 241 -15.52 -7.54 -5.12
C LEU A 241 -14.53 -8.43 -5.86
N MET A 242 -14.79 -9.75 -5.87
CA MET A 242 -13.94 -10.72 -6.58
C MET A 242 -13.97 -10.50 -8.10
N ALA A 243 -15.12 -10.14 -8.67
CA ALA A 243 -15.24 -9.76 -10.07
C ALA A 243 -14.42 -8.50 -10.39
N THR A 244 -14.36 -7.54 -9.47
CA THR A 244 -13.54 -6.33 -9.66
C THR A 244 -12.06 -6.66 -9.60
N VAL A 245 -11.62 -7.47 -8.63
CA VAL A 245 -10.24 -7.98 -8.57
C VAL A 245 -9.87 -8.74 -9.85
N GLY A 246 -10.74 -9.62 -10.33
CA GLY A 246 -10.56 -10.34 -11.59
C GLY A 246 -10.47 -9.40 -12.79
N SER A 247 -11.28 -8.35 -12.83
CA SER A 247 -11.26 -7.33 -13.89
C SER A 247 -9.96 -6.52 -13.89
N ILE A 248 -9.42 -6.18 -12.72
CA ILE A 248 -8.09 -5.54 -12.59
C ILE A 248 -7.02 -6.45 -13.17
N ALA A 249 -7.00 -7.72 -12.76
CA ALA A 249 -6.03 -8.68 -13.25
C ALA A 249 -6.14 -8.89 -14.77
N ALA A 250 -7.37 -9.02 -15.29
CA ALA A 250 -7.63 -9.19 -16.72
C ALA A 250 -7.21 -7.97 -17.54
N ALA A 251 -7.57 -6.76 -17.11
CA ALA A 251 -7.15 -5.51 -17.74
C ALA A 251 -5.62 -5.38 -17.75
N PHE A 252 -4.97 -5.75 -16.66
CA PHE A 252 -3.52 -5.71 -16.55
C PHE A 252 -2.83 -6.73 -17.46
N VAL A 253 -3.34 -7.97 -17.54
CA VAL A 253 -2.88 -8.98 -18.52
C VAL A 253 -3.10 -8.48 -19.95
N ALA A 254 -4.20 -7.80 -20.24
CA ALA A 254 -4.46 -7.20 -21.54
C ALA A 254 -3.40 -6.14 -21.91
N VAL A 255 -2.91 -5.34 -20.95
CA VAL A 255 -1.79 -4.39 -21.18
C VAL A 255 -0.51 -5.13 -21.57
N TYR A 256 -0.18 -6.26 -20.91
CA TYR A 256 0.98 -7.09 -21.29
C TYR A 256 0.84 -7.64 -22.71
N ARG A 257 -0.33 -8.19 -23.03
CA ARG A 257 -0.64 -8.71 -24.38
C ARG A 257 -0.57 -7.62 -25.43
N ALA A 258 -1.13 -6.44 -25.13
CA ALA A 258 -1.03 -5.29 -26.00
C ALA A 258 0.43 -4.98 -26.30
N ASN A 259 1.35 -5.07 -25.34
CA ASN A 259 2.77 -4.78 -25.58
C ASN A 259 3.61 -6.00 -26.03
N ALA A 260 2.97 -7.10 -26.45
CA ALA A 260 3.63 -8.36 -26.81
C ALA A 260 4.64 -8.84 -25.74
N ARG A 261 4.30 -8.61 -24.46
CA ARG A 261 5.16 -8.95 -23.32
C ARG A 261 4.67 -10.22 -22.64
N ARG A 262 5.62 -11.06 -22.22
CA ARG A 262 5.37 -12.14 -21.26
C ARG A 262 5.17 -11.56 -19.86
N LEU A 263 4.34 -12.23 -19.06
CA LEU A 263 4.19 -11.89 -17.65
C LEU A 263 5.54 -12.07 -16.93
N ASP A 264 5.84 -11.14 -16.04
CA ASP A 264 7.10 -11.04 -15.31
C ASP A 264 6.84 -10.72 -13.84
N LEU A 265 7.86 -10.46 -13.02
CA LEU A 265 7.64 -10.19 -11.59
C LEU A 265 6.74 -8.97 -11.33
N TRP A 266 6.76 -7.97 -12.21
CA TRP A 266 5.87 -6.83 -12.11
C TRP A 266 4.40 -7.21 -12.26
N ALA A 267 4.11 -8.29 -13.01
CA ALA A 267 2.75 -8.80 -13.18
C ALA A 267 2.13 -9.30 -11.87
N LEU A 268 2.97 -9.68 -10.90
CA LEU A 268 2.55 -10.23 -9.61
C LEU A 268 2.31 -9.15 -8.55
N VAL A 269 2.83 -7.93 -8.75
CA VAL A 269 2.77 -6.86 -7.74
C VAL A 269 1.33 -6.51 -7.33
N PRO A 270 0.36 -6.30 -8.25
CA PRO A 270 -1.01 -5.99 -7.85
C PRO A 270 -1.71 -7.14 -7.11
N LEU A 271 -1.25 -8.38 -7.32
CA LEU A 271 -1.79 -9.57 -6.65
C LEU A 271 -1.24 -9.73 -5.22
N GLY A 272 -0.18 -9.00 -4.87
CA GLY A 272 0.40 -9.02 -3.52
C GLY A 272 -0.60 -8.62 -2.43
N VAL A 273 -1.63 -7.86 -2.77
CA VAL A 273 -2.70 -7.43 -1.84
C VAL A 273 -3.74 -8.51 -1.56
N LEU A 274 -3.81 -9.59 -2.33
CA LEU A 274 -4.85 -10.62 -2.16
C LEU A 274 -4.91 -11.23 -0.75
N PRO A 275 -3.78 -11.52 -0.07
CA PRO A 275 -3.83 -12.02 1.30
C PRO A 275 -4.51 -11.06 2.29
N LEU A 276 -4.52 -9.74 2.02
CA LEU A 276 -5.17 -8.76 2.89
C LEU A 276 -6.69 -8.96 2.98
N PHE A 277 -7.32 -9.53 1.95
CA PHE A 277 -8.74 -9.90 1.98
C PHE A 277 -9.04 -11.05 2.94
N ALA A 278 -8.05 -11.89 3.26
CA ALA A 278 -8.22 -12.98 4.23
C ALA A 278 -8.00 -12.53 5.68
N VAL A 279 -7.23 -11.45 5.91
CA VAL A 279 -6.80 -11.05 7.26
C VAL A 279 -7.38 -9.70 7.74
N GLY A 280 -8.12 -8.99 6.87
CA GLY A 280 -8.80 -7.74 7.21
C GLY A 280 -10.09 -7.55 6.42
N VAL A 281 -11.02 -6.79 6.99
CA VAL A 281 -12.36 -6.52 6.43
C VAL A 281 -12.46 -5.25 5.60
N ASP A 282 -11.33 -4.56 5.38
CA ASP A 282 -11.27 -3.24 4.74
C ASP A 282 -11.13 -3.37 3.21
N TYR A 283 -12.11 -4.05 2.60
CA TYR A 283 -12.04 -4.50 1.22
C TYR A 283 -11.96 -3.37 0.19
N ALA A 284 -12.67 -2.25 0.43
CA ALA A 284 -12.59 -1.08 -0.43
C ALA A 284 -11.15 -0.52 -0.49
N ARG A 285 -10.47 -0.48 0.65
CA ARG A 285 -9.07 -0.04 0.75
C ARG A 285 -8.12 -1.01 0.03
N TRP A 286 -8.31 -2.32 0.20
CA TRP A 286 -7.48 -3.35 -0.46
C TRP A 286 -7.65 -3.36 -1.98
N LEU A 287 -8.88 -3.19 -2.45
CA LEU A 287 -9.17 -3.01 -3.87
C LEU A 287 -8.50 -1.74 -4.40
N GLY A 288 -8.53 -0.66 -3.61
CA GLY A 288 -7.86 0.58 -3.95
C GLY A 288 -6.35 0.41 -4.11
N LEU A 289 -5.71 -0.28 -3.16
CA LEU A 289 -4.28 -0.61 -3.25
C LEU A 289 -3.96 -1.48 -4.47
N ALA A 290 -4.77 -2.49 -4.79
CA ALA A 290 -4.60 -3.30 -6.00
C ALA A 290 -4.58 -2.43 -7.27
N TRP A 291 -5.52 -1.48 -7.36
CA TRP A 291 -5.63 -0.55 -8.49
C TRP A 291 -4.43 0.40 -8.58
N VAL A 292 -4.04 1.03 -7.47
CA VAL A 292 -2.89 1.93 -7.40
C VAL A 292 -1.60 1.20 -7.80
N LEU A 293 -1.41 -0.04 -7.33
CA LEU A 293 -0.26 -0.86 -7.71
C LEU A 293 -0.28 -1.20 -9.21
N ALA A 294 -1.43 -1.60 -9.76
CA ALA A 294 -1.55 -1.90 -11.19
C ALA A 294 -1.18 -0.67 -12.05
N LEU A 295 -1.73 0.51 -11.71
CA LEU A 295 -1.38 1.76 -12.39
C LEU A 295 0.09 2.13 -12.23
N ALA A 296 0.64 1.96 -11.02
CA ALA A 296 2.04 2.25 -10.75
C ALA A 296 2.95 1.36 -11.60
N VAL A 297 2.66 0.06 -11.69
CA VAL A 297 3.41 -0.85 -12.55
C VAL A 297 3.32 -0.42 -14.01
N VAL A 298 2.13 -0.15 -14.54
CA VAL A 298 1.96 0.31 -15.92
C VAL A 298 2.84 1.53 -16.20
N VAL A 299 2.80 2.56 -15.34
CA VAL A 299 3.63 3.76 -15.53
C VAL A 299 5.12 3.45 -15.43
N LEU A 300 5.54 2.61 -14.48
CA LEU A 300 6.95 2.22 -14.34
C LEU A 300 7.43 1.49 -15.60
N GLN A 301 6.62 0.59 -16.17
CA GLN A 301 6.94 -0.11 -17.41
C GLN A 301 6.99 0.84 -18.62
N VAL A 302 6.11 1.84 -18.69
CA VAL A 302 6.18 2.90 -19.72
C VAL A 302 7.46 3.73 -19.58
N ARG A 303 7.81 4.13 -18.35
CA ARG A 303 9.07 4.84 -18.04
C ARG A 303 10.32 4.00 -18.36
N ASP A 304 10.21 2.69 -18.35
CA ASP A 304 11.32 1.82 -18.72
C ASP A 304 11.26 1.43 -20.21
N GLY A 305 10.34 2.03 -20.99
CA GLY A 305 10.18 1.79 -22.43
C GLY A 305 9.62 0.40 -22.76
N ARG A 306 9.13 -0.32 -21.76
CA ARG A 306 8.64 -1.71 -21.91
C ARG A 306 7.19 -1.76 -22.39
N PHE A 307 6.41 -0.74 -22.06
CA PHE A 307 5.07 -0.52 -22.59
C PHE A 307 5.05 0.78 -23.40
N THR A 308 4.50 0.71 -24.61
CA THR A 308 4.36 1.85 -25.54
C THR A 308 2.92 2.10 -25.95
N ARG A 309 2.00 1.19 -25.61
CA ARG A 309 0.57 1.28 -25.94
C ARG A 309 -0.33 0.73 -24.84
N LEU A 310 -1.56 1.21 -24.80
CA LEU A 310 -2.64 0.61 -24.00
C LEU A 310 -3.56 -0.26 -24.88
N PRO A 311 -4.26 -1.25 -24.30
CA PRO A 311 -5.37 -1.93 -24.97
C PRO A 311 -6.40 -0.91 -25.48
N ARG A 312 -7.03 -1.18 -26.63
CA ARG A 312 -8.02 -0.26 -27.23
C ARG A 312 -9.12 0.13 -26.23
N ALA A 313 -9.64 -0.84 -25.46
CA ALA A 313 -10.67 -0.62 -24.44
C ALA A 313 -10.23 0.31 -23.28
N LEU A 314 -8.92 0.48 -23.07
CA LEU A 314 -8.35 1.38 -22.06
C LEU A 314 -7.77 2.66 -22.68
N SER A 315 -7.71 2.72 -24.01
CA SER A 315 -7.26 3.90 -24.75
C SER A 315 -8.43 4.85 -24.96
N GLY A 316 -8.17 6.16 -25.03
CA GLY A 316 -9.20 7.14 -25.40
C GLY A 316 -9.61 7.09 -26.88
N ARG A 317 -9.38 5.97 -27.58
CA ARG A 317 -9.72 5.77 -29.00
C ARG A 317 -11.12 5.16 -29.05
N TRP A 318 -12.13 6.02 -29.14
CA TRP A 318 -13.47 5.60 -29.52
C TRP A 318 -13.50 5.34 -31.04
N PRO A 319 -14.30 4.36 -31.50
CA PRO A 319 -14.45 4.06 -32.92
C PRO A 319 -14.93 5.27 -33.73
#